data_AF-A0A327NJY4-F1
#
_entry.id   AF-A0A327NJY4-F1
#
_cell.length_a   1.000
_cell.length_b   1.000
_cell.length_c   1.000
_cell.angle_alpha   90.00
_cell.angle_beta   90.00
_cell.angle_gamma   90.00
#
_symmetry.space_group_name_H-M   'P 1'
#
loop_
_entity.id
_entity.type
_entity.pdbx_description
1 polymer ?
#
loop_
_entity_poly.entity_id
_entity_poly.type
_entity_poly.pdbx_seq_one_letter_code
_entity_poly.pdbx_strand_id
1 'polypeptide(L)' 'MNAGQFIAANATAKLGFTITRTSANAGSISNITINVNDDIPKTYDNNSLNNIYARIISGL' A
#
# COMPACT_ATOMS: atom_id res chain seq x y z
N MET A 1 6.30 -8.71 -4.95
CA MET A 1 5.76 -9.51 -6.05
C MET A 1 6.65 -9.30 -7.25
N ASN A 2 6.99 -10.38 -7.93
CA ASN A 2 7.79 -10.33 -9.14
C ASN A 2 6.88 -10.04 -10.34
N ALA A 3 7.47 -9.53 -11.42
CA ALA A 3 6.75 -9.36 -12.67
C ALA A 3 6.13 -10.68 -13.12
N GLY A 4 4.84 -10.65 -13.50
CA GLY A 4 4.10 -11.83 -13.94
C GLY A 4 3.57 -12.73 -12.81
N GLN A 5 3.77 -12.39 -11.53
CA GLN A 5 3.10 -13.08 -10.43
C GLN A 5 1.67 -12.53 -10.24
N PHE A 6 0.75 -13.44 -9.95
CA PHE A 6 -0.66 -13.15 -9.68
C PHE A 6 -1.06 -13.68 -8.30
N ILE A 7 -1.99 -12.97 -7.66
CA ILE A 7 -2.69 -13.46 -6.47
C ILE A 7 -3.96 -14.17 -6.97
N ALA A 8 -4.16 -15.42 -6.60
CA ALA A 8 -5.35 -16.16 -7.00
C ALA A 8 -6.64 -15.54 -6.43
N ALA A 9 -7.78 -15.82 -7.06
CA ALA A 9 -9.08 -15.39 -6.56
C ALA A 9 -9.30 -15.86 -5.11
N ASN A 10 -9.83 -14.99 -4.25
CA ASN A 10 -10.02 -15.21 -2.82
C ASN A 10 -8.75 -15.54 -2.03
N ALA A 11 -7.56 -15.28 -2.58
CA ALA A 11 -6.29 -15.40 -1.86
C ALA A 11 -5.79 -14.04 -1.34
N THR A 12 -4.91 -14.08 -0.36
CA THR A 12 -4.26 -12.89 0.20
C THR A 12 -2.75 -13.05 0.12
N ALA A 13 -2.07 -12.05 -0.44
CA ALA A 13 -0.61 -11.95 -0.36
C ALA A 13 -0.21 -10.89 0.67
N LYS A 14 0.85 -11.16 1.43
CA LYS A 14 1.45 -10.19 2.36
C LYS A 14 2.75 -9.67 1.75
N LEU A 15 2.78 -8.39 1.39
CA LEU A 15 3.98 -7.72 0.92
C LEU A 15 4.58 -6.92 2.09
N GLY A 16 5.72 -7.39 2.61
CA GLY A 16 6.49 -6.66 3.62
C GLY A 16 7.43 -5.66 2.96
N PHE A 17 7.53 -4.47 3.53
CA PHE A 17 8.56 -3.48 3.21
C PHE A 17 8.96 -2.75 4.50
N THR A 18 10.18 -2.23 4.53
CA THR A 18 10.68 -1.39 5.62
C THR A 18 10.87 0.02 5.11
N ILE A 19 10.33 1.00 5.84
CA ILE A 19 10.54 2.42 5.56
C ILE A 19 11.32 3.01 6.72
N THR A 20 12.45 3.64 6.41
CA THR A 20 13.22 4.44 7.37
C THR A 20 12.90 5.90 7.15
N ARG A 21 12.36 6.57 8.19
CA ARG A 21 12.20 8.02 8.20
C ARG A 21 13.56 8.65 8.53
N THR A 22 14.15 9.41 7.60
CA THR A 22 15.50 9.98 7.75
C THR A 22 15.54 11.35 8.44
N SER A 23 14.39 12.03 8.55
CA SER A 23 14.25 13.29 9.30
C SER A 23 13.01 13.26 10.21
N ALA A 24 13.22 13.58 11.49
CA ALA A 24 12.21 13.46 12.54
C ALA A 24 12.36 14.63 13.54
N ASN A 25 11.70 15.75 13.27
CA ASN A 25 11.77 16.97 14.09
C ASN A 25 10.45 17.22 14.80
N ALA A 26 10.47 17.88 15.97
CA ALA A 26 9.28 18.18 16.78
C ALA A 26 8.11 18.65 15.91
N GLY A 27 6.98 17.93 15.94
CA GLY A 27 5.80 18.25 15.13
C GLY A 27 5.80 17.74 13.67
N SER A 28 6.81 16.97 13.25
CA SER A 28 6.83 16.39 11.90
C SER A 28 5.74 15.34 11.72
N ILE A 29 5.09 15.37 10.56
CA ILE A 29 4.11 14.38 10.12
C ILE A 29 4.62 13.77 8.82
N SER A 30 4.60 12.44 8.72
CA SER A 30 4.88 11.73 7.47
C SER A 30 3.69 10.84 7.13
N ASN A 31 3.38 10.73 5.84
CA ASN A 31 2.29 9.90 5.35
C ASN A 31 2.86 8.72 4.57
N ILE A 32 2.33 7.53 4.83
CA ILE A 32 2.51 6.37 3.96
C ILE A 32 1.21 6.18 3.20
N THR A 33 1.29 6.21 1.88
CA THR A 33 0.20 5.87 0.98
C THR A 33 0.60 4.64 0.18
N ILE A 34 -0.20 3.58 0.27
CA ILE A 34 -0.05 2.38 -0.54
C ILE A 34 -1.24 2.35 -1.49
N ASN A 35 -0.94 2.37 -2.80
CA ASN A 35 -1.92 2.15 -3.84
C ASN A 35 -1.72 0.75 -4.41
N VAL A 36 -2.74 -0.09 -4.32
CA VAL A 36 -2.77 -1.36 -5.05
C VAL A 36 -3.47 -1.10 -6.39
N ASN A 37 -2.76 -1.31 -7.50
CA ASN A 37 -3.33 -1.09 -8.82
C ASN A 37 -4.40 -2.14 -9.15
N ASP A 38 -5.47 -1.69 -9.80
CA ASP A 38 -6.55 -2.53 -10.30
C ASP A 38 -6.02 -3.66 -11.20
N ASP A 39 -6.72 -4.80 -11.19
CA ASP A 39 -6.57 -5.76 -12.25
C ASP A 39 -7.05 -5.13 -13.57
N ILE A 40 -6.26 -5.19 -14.66
CA ILE A 40 -6.63 -4.60 -15.97
C ILE A 40 -8.06 -4.97 -16.41
N PRO A 41 -8.54 -6.21 -16.19
CA PRO A 41 -9.93 -6.58 -16.51
C PRO A 41 -10.99 -6.03 -15.57
N LYS A 42 -10.61 -5.43 -14.43
CA LYS A 42 -11.48 -5.00 -13.31
C LYS A 42 -12.45 -6.08 -12.84
N THR A 43 -12.09 -7.35 -12.98
CA THR A 43 -13.00 -8.45 -12.67
C THR A 43 -13.20 -8.56 -11.17
N TYR A 44 -12.16 -8.28 -10.39
CA TYR A 44 -12.21 -8.37 -8.94
C TYR A 44 -12.20 -6.99 -8.28
N ASP A 45 -11.61 -6.00 -8.95
CA ASP A 45 -11.36 -4.68 -8.39
C ASP A 45 -12.03 -3.56 -9.17
N ASN A 46 -13.34 -3.42 -8.95
CA ASN A 46 -14.18 -2.46 -9.66
C ASN A 46 -14.16 -1.05 -9.05
N ASN A 47 -13.63 -0.89 -7.84
CA ASN A 47 -13.62 0.38 -7.11
C ASN A 47 -12.22 0.67 -6.55
N SER A 48 -11.44 1.43 -7.30
CA SER A 48 -10.06 1.78 -6.99
C SER A 48 -9.87 2.54 -5.67
N LEU A 49 -10.92 3.18 -5.13
CA LEU A 49 -10.86 3.85 -3.83
C LEU A 49 -10.73 2.86 -2.66
N ASN A 50 -11.12 1.60 -2.86
CA ASN A 50 -10.99 0.56 -1.84
C ASN A 50 -9.55 0.01 -1.73
N ASN A 51 -8.66 0.40 -2.64
CA ASN A 51 -7.29 -0.12 -2.74
C ASN A 51 -6.24 0.80 -2.14
N ILE A 52 -6.70 1.79 -1.38
CA ILE A 52 -5.85 2.80 -0.77
C ILE A 52 -5.75 2.48 0.71
N TYR A 53 -4.53 2.15 1.15
CA TYR A 53 -4.18 2.16 2.56
C TYR A 53 -3.36 3.40 2.87
N ALA A 54 -3.85 4.23 3.78
CA ALA A 54 -3.17 5.43 4.25
C ALA A 54 -2.92 5.36 5.76
N ARG A 55 -1.70 5.70 6.19
CA ARG A 55 -1.36 5.83 7.61
C ARG A 55 -0.50 7.06 7.85
N ILE A 56 -0.89 7.83 8.86
CA ILE A 56 -0.08 8.93 9.40
C ILE A 56 0.92 8.34 10.39
N ILE A 57 2.19 8.70 10.22
CA ILE A 57 3.25 8.44 11.20
C ILE A 57 3.57 9.76 11.91
N SER A 58 3.12 9.86 13.15
CA SER A 58 3.39 10.95 14.08
C SER A 58 4.22 10.45 15.25
N GLY A 59 5.29 11.17 15.60
CA GLY A 59 6.11 10.87 16.77
C GLY A 59 7.51 11.46 16.67
N LEU A 60 7.99 11.93 17.82
CA LEU A 60 9.41 12.03 18.19
C LEU A 60 9.62 11.22 19.46
#